data_AF-D9Q0K9-F1
#
_entry.id   AF-D9Q0K9-F1
#
_cell.length_a   1.000
_cell.length_b   1.000
_cell.length_c   1.000
_cell.angle_alpha   90.00
_cell.angle_beta   90.00
_cell.angle_gamma   90.00
#
_symmetry.space_group_name_H-M   'P 1'
#
loop_
_entity.id
_entity.type
_entity.pdbx_description
1 polymer ?
#
loop_
_entity_poly.entity_id
_entity_poly.type
_entity_poly.pdbx_seq_one_letter_code
_entity_poly.pdbx_strand_id
1 'polypeptide(L)'
;MNTLQYYMLMFLIVLLAATTVMTIKQMNDIKKLQELRKRPKIVTVEQCGGSTSTRDFREGDYVGLVTGSCSDGTPRRIIGIYAIKEESKKRGGL
;
A
#
# COMPACT_ATOMS: atom_id res chain seq x y z
N MET A 1 -50.46 -20.86 0.07
CA MET A 1 -49.27 -20.42 0.84
C MET A 1 -49.77 -19.67 2.06
N ASN A 2 -49.42 -20.12 3.27
CA ASN A 2 -49.90 -19.49 4.49
C ASN A 2 -49.28 -18.09 4.65
N THR A 3 -50.02 -17.16 5.25
CA THR A 3 -49.56 -15.80 5.55
C THR A 3 -48.20 -15.80 6.25
N LEU A 4 -47.98 -16.73 7.17
CA LEU A 4 -46.72 -16.92 7.88
C LEU A 4 -45.55 -17.30 6.95
N GLN A 5 -45.81 -18.11 5.93
CA GLN A 5 -44.81 -18.49 4.93
C GLN A 5 -44.45 -17.30 4.04
N TYR A 6 -45.40 -16.42 3.73
CA TYR A 6 -45.14 -15.17 3.01
C TYR A 6 -44.26 -14.21 3.82
N TYR A 7 -44.53 -14.04 5.12
CA TYR A 7 -43.69 -13.22 5.99
C TYR A 7 -42.25 -13.74 6.11
N MET A 8 -42.06 -15.05 6.24
CA MET A 8 -40.73 -15.66 6.26
C MET A 8 -39.96 -15.42 4.95
N LEU A 9 -40.64 -15.51 3.80
CA LEU A 9 -40.04 -15.29 2.48
C LEU A 9 -39.64 -13.81 2.28
N MET A 10 -40.49 -12.87 2.70
CA MET A 10 -40.18 -11.44 2.67
C MET A 10 -39.01 -11.10 3.59
N PHE A 11 -38.96 -11.67 4.78
CA PHE A 11 -37.84 -11.48 5.71
C PHE A 11 -36.52 -11.99 5.14
N LEU A 12 -36.54 -13.16 4.49
CA LEU A 12 -35.37 -13.73 3.83
C LEU A 12 -34.85 -12.82 2.70
N ILE A 13 -35.74 -12.24 1.89
CA ILE A 13 -35.38 -11.30 0.83
C ILE A 13 -34.74 -10.03 1.42
N VAL A 14 -35.29 -9.49 2.51
CA VAL A 14 -34.73 -8.33 3.20
C VAL A 14 -33.34 -8.62 3.75
N LEU A 15 -33.13 -9.79 4.36
CA LEU A 15 -31.81 -10.21 4.84
C LEU A 15 -30.79 -10.35 3.69
N LEU A 16 -31.19 -10.92 2.56
CA LEU A 16 -30.36 -11.01 1.36
C LEU A 16 -30.00 -9.63 0.80
N ALA A 17 -30.95 -8.71 0.76
CA ALA A 17 -30.72 -7.34 0.35
C ALA A 17 -29.74 -6.61 1.31
N ALA A 18 -29.90 -6.81 2.62
CA ALA A 18 -29.02 -6.20 3.61
C ALA A 18 -27.58 -6.70 3.50
N THR A 19 -27.38 -8.02 3.37
CA THR A 19 -26.04 -8.62 3.27
C THR A 19 -25.36 -8.24 1.96
N THR A 20 -26.08 -8.20 0.83
CA THR A 20 -25.53 -7.75 -0.46
C THR A 20 -25.08 -6.29 -0.44
N VAL A 21 -25.83 -5.39 0.21
CA VAL A 21 -25.41 -3.99 0.37
C VAL A 21 -24.14 -3.88 1.21
N MET A 22 -24.04 -4.66 2.29
CA MET A 22 -22.84 -4.66 3.14
C MET A 22 -21.61 -5.18 2.38
N THR A 23 -21.74 -6.25 1.59
CA THR A 23 -20.60 -6.79 0.82
C THR A 23 -20.14 -5.83 -0.27
N ILE A 24 -21.06 -5.14 -0.95
CA ILE A 24 -20.70 -4.09 -1.93
C ILE A 24 -19.92 -2.96 -1.24
N LYS A 25 -20.37 -2.53 -0.05
CA LYS A 25 -19.69 -1.47 0.71
C LYS A 25 -18.28 -1.90 1.11
N GLN A 26 -18.13 -3.13 1.61
CA GLN A 26 -16.83 -3.72 1.95
C GLN A 26 -15.91 -3.83 0.71
N MET A 27 -16.43 -4.23 -0.46
CA MET A 27 -15.65 -4.31 -1.69
C MET A 27 -15.15 -2.93 -2.15
N ASN A 28 -15.94 -1.88 -1.99
CA ASN A 28 -15.53 -0.53 -2.35
C ASN A 28 -14.39 -0.01 -1.47
N ASP A 29 -14.42 -0.30 -0.17
CA ASP A 29 -13.34 0.08 0.75
C ASP A 29 -12.05 -0.69 0.43
N ILE A 30 -12.15 -1.98 0.09
CA ILE A 30 -10.99 -2.79 -0.35
C ILE A 30 -10.41 -2.24 -1.67
N LYS A 31 -11.25 -1.87 -2.64
CA LYS A 31 -10.79 -1.27 -3.90
C LYS A 31 -10.02 0.03 -3.67
N LYS A 32 -10.51 0.90 -2.80
CA LYS A 32 -9.81 2.13 -2.41
C LYS A 32 -8.45 1.85 -1.76
N LEU A 33 -8.37 0.85 -0.87
CA LEU A 33 -7.11 0.45 -0.24
C LEU A 33 -6.14 -0.19 -1.25
N GLN A 34 -6.64 -0.99 -2.19
CA GLN A 34 -5.82 -1.55 -3.27
C GLN A 34 -5.29 -0.48 -4.20
N GLU A 35 -6.05 0.57 -4.48
CA GLU A 35 -5.64 1.68 -5.32
C GLU A 35 -4.54 2.52 -4.65
N LEU A 36 -4.63 2.73 -3.33
CA LEU A 36 -3.55 3.33 -2.54
C LEU A 36 -2.30 2.44 -2.51
N ARG A 37 -2.47 1.12 -2.37
CA ARG A 37 -1.37 0.14 -2.36
C ARG A 37 -0.70 -0.04 -3.73
N LYS A 38 -1.42 0.22 -4.83
CA LYS A 38 -0.87 0.15 -6.19
C LYS A 38 0.10 1.28 -6.50
N ARG A 39 0.12 2.37 -5.73
CA ARG A 39 1.14 3.42 -5.89
C ARG A 39 2.46 2.88 -5.35
N PRO A 40 3.46 2.58 -6.20
CA PRO A 40 4.73 2.05 -5.72
C PRO A 40 5.40 3.09 -4.83
N LYS A 41 5.97 2.66 -3.70
CA LYS A 41 6.73 3.56 -2.84
C LYS A 41 8.04 3.86 -3.53
N ILE A 42 8.27 5.11 -3.92
CA ILE A 42 9.52 5.51 -4.54
C ILE A 42 10.55 5.74 -3.43
N VAL A 43 11.68 5.07 -3.54
CA VAL A 43 12.82 5.23 -2.63
C VAL A 43 14.01 5.77 -3.37
N THR A 44 14.86 6.44 -2.62
CA THR A 44 16.14 6.99 -3.07
C THR A 44 17.25 6.22 -2.38
N VAL A 45 18.22 5.75 -3.15
CA VAL A 45 19.42 5.06 -2.65
C VAL A 45 20.57 6.04 -2.67
N GLU A 46 21.17 6.23 -1.50
CA GLU A 46 22.33 7.07 -1.27
C GLU A 46 23.55 6.20 -1.01
N GLN A 47 24.68 6.58 -1.60
CA GLN A 47 25.97 6.02 -1.31
C GLN A 47 26.72 6.94 -0.35
N CYS A 48 27.21 6.34 0.74
CA CYS A 48 28.16 6.95 1.65
C CYS A 48 29.40 6.07 1.72
N GLY A 49 30.47 6.47 1.01
CA GLY A 49 31.70 5.68 0.90
C GLY A 49 31.41 4.26 0.38
N GLY A 50 31.74 3.24 1.19
CA GLY A 50 31.51 1.83 0.90
C GLY A 50 30.12 1.29 1.26
N SER A 51 29.25 2.12 1.85
CA SER A 51 27.91 1.72 2.30
C SER A 51 26.80 2.37 1.47
N THR A 52 25.69 1.66 1.31
CA THR A 52 24.47 2.18 0.66
C THR A 52 23.34 2.27 1.67
N SER A 53 22.63 3.39 1.69
CA SER A 53 21.46 3.63 2.53
C SER A 53 20.24 3.93 1.65
N THR A 54 19.07 3.49 2.09
CA THR A 54 17.81 3.72 1.37
C THR A 54 16.94 4.65 2.21
N ARG A 55 16.37 5.67 1.56
CA ARG A 55 15.41 6.60 2.18
C ARG A 55 14.21 6.83 1.27
N ASP A 56 13.16 7.41 1.83
CA ASP A 56 12.01 7.83 1.04
C ASP A 56 12.40 8.95 0.06
N PHE A 57 11.85 8.88 -1.16
CA PHE A 57 12.04 9.89 -2.19
C PHE A 57 11.47 11.24 -1.76
N ARG A 58 12.22 12.31 -2.03
CA ARG A 58 11.78 13.69 -1.85
C ARG A 58 11.79 14.40 -3.20
N GLU A 59 10.85 15.31 -3.39
CA GLU A 59 10.84 16.15 -4.59
C GLU A 59 12.13 16.96 -4.68
N GLY A 60 12.78 16.90 -5.85
CA GLY A 60 14.11 17.48 -6.09
C GLY A 60 15.27 16.49 -6.01
N ASP A 61 15.04 15.25 -5.57
CA ASP A 61 16.06 14.20 -5.63
C ASP A 61 16.34 13.77 -7.09
N TYR A 62 17.61 13.72 -7.46
CA TYR A 62 18.05 13.17 -8.74
C TYR A 62 19.35 12.38 -8.59
N VAL A 63 19.58 11.42 -9.49
CA VAL A 63 20.79 10.59 -9.48
C VAL A 63 22.02 11.47 -9.73
N GLY A 64 23.00 11.37 -8.83
CA GLY A 64 24.21 12.18 -8.84
C GLY A 64 24.17 13.39 -7.91
N LEU A 65 23.01 13.75 -7.33
CA LEU A 65 22.88 14.80 -6.32
C LEU A 65 23.72 14.46 -5.09
N VAL A 66 24.48 15.44 -4.61
CA VAL A 66 25.26 15.34 -3.36
C VAL A 66 24.44 15.97 -2.24
N THR A 67 23.95 15.17 -1.30
CA THR A 67 23.06 15.61 -0.22
C THR A 67 23.81 16.05 1.04
N GLY A 68 25.13 15.82 1.09
CA GLY A 68 26.00 16.25 2.18
C GLY A 68 27.29 15.45 2.22
N SER A 69 27.90 15.38 3.40
CA SER A 69 29.12 14.59 3.65
C SER A 69 28.81 13.45 4.62
N CYS A 70 29.46 12.31 4.39
CA CYS A 70 29.44 11.17 5.30
C CYS A 70 30.33 11.44 6.53
N SER A 71 30.19 10.62 7.59
CA SER A 71 31.10 10.64 8.75
C SER A 71 32.57 10.52 8.35
N ASP A 72 32.81 9.83 7.25
CA ASP A 72 34.15 9.51 6.75
C ASP A 72 34.68 10.58 5.77
N GLY A 73 33.98 11.72 5.63
CA GLY A 73 34.36 12.84 4.77
C GLY A 73 34.07 12.65 3.27
N THR A 74 33.63 11.46 2.84
CA THR A 74 33.19 11.21 1.46
C THR A 74 31.87 11.91 1.14
N PRO A 75 31.63 12.34 -0.11
CA PRO A 75 30.36 12.97 -0.48
C PRO A 75 29.22 11.94 -0.47
N ARG A 76 28.13 12.29 0.21
CA ARG A 76 26.90 11.50 0.22
C ARG A 76 26.16 11.75 -1.08
N ARG A 77 26.12 10.75 -1.96
CA ARG A 77 25.57 10.91 -3.31
C ARG A 77 24.37 9.99 -3.54
N ILE A 78 23.33 10.51 -4.19
CA ILE A 78 22.23 9.67 -4.68
C ILE A 78 22.72 8.84 -5.87
N ILE A 79 22.66 7.53 -5.76
CA ILE A 79 23.09 6.59 -6.83
C ILE A 79 21.93 5.95 -7.57
N GLY A 80 20.70 6.02 -7.04
CA GLY A 80 19.54 5.43 -7.69
C GLY A 80 18.24 5.88 -7.06
N ILE A 81 17.18 5.86 -7.86
CA ILE A 81 15.79 6.12 -7.43
C ILE A 81 14.95 4.99 -8.00
N TYR A 82 14.28 4.23 -7.13
CA TYR A 82 13.56 3.02 -7.51
C TYR A 82 12.13 3.04 -6.99
N ALA A 83 11.22 2.51 -7.79
CA ALA A 83 9.86 2.19 -7.39
C ALA A 83 9.87 0.82 -6.71
N ILE A 84 9.77 0.78 -5.37
CA ILE A 84 9.58 -0.48 -4.66
C ILE A 84 8.09 -0.82 -4.71
N LYS A 85 7.76 -1.94 -5.34
CA LYS A 85 6.50 -2.61 -5.13
C LYS A 85 6.59 -3.23 -3.74
N GLU A 86 5.79 -2.77 -2.77
CA GLU A 86 5.72 -3.42 -1.46
C GLU A 86 5.31 -4.89 -1.69
N GLU A 87 6.29 -5.80 -1.71
CA GLU A 87 6.00 -7.19 -1.43
C GLU A 87 5.55 -7.20 0.02
N SER A 88 4.28 -7.55 0.22
CA SER A 88 3.72 -7.79 1.54
C SER A 88 4.69 -8.68 2.30
N LYS A 89 5.43 -8.10 3.25
CA LYS A 89 6.28 -8.81 4.17
C LYS A 89 5.40 -9.92 4.74
N LYS A 90 5.57 -11.16 4.25
CA LYS A 90 4.87 -12.34 4.75
C LYS A 90 5.22 -12.37 6.23
N ARG A 91 4.31 -11.90 7.08
CA ARG A 91 4.40 -12.10 8.52
C ARG A 91 4.50 -13.61 8.68
N GLY A 92 5.61 -14.07 9.23
CA GLY A 92 5.82 -15.47 9.54
C GLY A 92 4.61 -15.98 10.32
N GLY A 93 3.97 -17.01 9.78
CA GLY A 93 3.21 -17.93 10.61
C GLY A 93 4.23 -18.73 11.40
N LEU A 94 4.19 -18.57 12.72
CA LEU A 94 4.66 -19.58 13.66
C LEU A 94 3.96 -20.92 13.37
#